data_AF-A0A370FIG9-F1
#
_entry.id   AF-A0A370FIG9-F1
#
_cell.length_a   1.000
_cell.length_b   1.000
_cell.length_c   1.000
_cell.angle_alpha   90.00
_cell.angle_beta   90.00
_cell.angle_gamma   90.00
#
_symmetry.space_group_name_H-M   'P 1'
#
loop_
_entity.id
_entity.type
_entity.pdbx_description
1 polymer ?
#
loop_
_entity_poly.entity_id
_entity_poly.type
_entity_poly.pdbx_seq_one_letter_code
_entity_poly.pdbx_strand_id
1 'polypeptide(L)'
;MYRPPMRTGHSVTMSGMRIRHVIALVPAALLLLTGCSDSEETSASGPSATTSVQGTAAQDDSAALDAAVKEMCSQVTAFLDSSEAQAKGTGESFDRAAQGQAFLDQLKANSAVWVASYNMQAEAVGAPPLDPSTATWEDMPEASRAMIEDSVDGAVSGTC
;
A
#
# COMPACT_ATOMS: atom_id res chain seq x y z
N MET A 1 -50.63 -54.94 -26.58
CA MET A 1 -50.31 -54.18 -25.35
C MET A 1 -49.08 -53.33 -25.61
N TYR A 2 -48.94 -52.24 -24.88
CA TYR A 2 -47.79 -51.32 -24.82
C TYR A 2 -47.75 -50.08 -25.74
N ARG A 3 -48.20 -49.00 -25.08
CA ARG A 3 -47.82 -47.58 -25.10
C ARG A 3 -46.48 -47.19 -25.78
N PRO A 4 -46.42 -45.92 -26.27
CA PRO A 4 -45.20 -45.24 -26.76
C PRO A 4 -44.30 -44.87 -25.56
N PRO A 5 -43.06 -44.31 -25.71
CA PRO A 5 -42.96 -42.84 -25.87
C PRO A 5 -41.59 -42.25 -26.33
N MET A 6 -41.57 -40.92 -26.43
CA MET A 6 -40.47 -39.99 -26.06
C MET A 6 -39.23 -39.88 -26.98
N ARG A 7 -38.94 -38.71 -27.57
CA ARG A 7 -38.54 -37.40 -26.97
C ARG A 7 -37.04 -37.35 -26.68
N THR A 8 -36.32 -36.60 -27.51
CA THR A 8 -35.21 -35.71 -27.11
C THR A 8 -34.95 -34.79 -28.31
N GLY A 9 -35.32 -33.52 -28.33
CA GLY A 9 -35.21 -32.54 -27.25
C GLY A 9 -33.77 -32.05 -27.15
N HIS A 10 -33.22 -31.47 -28.23
CA HIS A 10 -32.03 -30.64 -28.16
C HIS A 10 -32.37 -29.33 -27.43
N SER A 11 -32.41 -29.40 -26.11
CA SER A 11 -32.28 -28.22 -25.25
C SER A 11 -30.81 -27.85 -25.24
N VAL A 12 -30.39 -26.96 -26.14
CA VAL A 12 -29.15 -26.20 -25.91
C VAL A 12 -29.46 -25.22 -24.79
N THR A 13 -29.01 -25.59 -23.60
CA THR A 13 -29.05 -24.81 -22.38
C THR A 13 -28.37 -23.45 -22.59
N MET A 14 -29.11 -22.41 -22.20
CA MET A 14 -28.68 -21.06 -21.86
C MET A 14 -27.17 -20.87 -21.74
N SER A 15 -26.61 -20.07 -22.65
CA SER A 15 -25.29 -19.47 -22.49
C SER A 15 -25.37 -18.49 -21.33
N GLY A 16 -24.99 -18.97 -20.14
CA GLY A 16 -24.96 -18.19 -18.91
C GLY A 16 -23.96 -17.04 -19.00
N MET A 17 -24.50 -15.83 -19.00
CA MET A 17 -23.79 -14.57 -18.85
C MET A 17 -23.15 -14.55 -17.45
N ARG A 18 -21.91 -15.05 -17.31
CA ARG A 18 -21.14 -14.90 -16.06
C ARG A 18 -20.66 -13.46 -15.96
N ILE A 19 -21.52 -12.61 -15.41
CA ILE A 19 -21.17 -11.27 -14.94
C ILE A 19 -20.21 -11.48 -13.76
N ARG A 20 -18.91 -11.50 -14.06
CA ARG A 20 -17.86 -11.33 -13.05
C ARG A 20 -18.05 -9.92 -12.51
N HIS A 21 -18.60 -9.83 -11.30
CA HIS A 21 -18.71 -8.57 -10.60
C HIS A 21 -17.29 -8.09 -10.34
N VAL A 22 -16.85 -7.14 -11.17
CA VAL A 22 -15.68 -6.31 -10.90
C VAL A 22 -16.07 -5.49 -9.69
N ILE A 23 -15.62 -5.91 -8.51
CA ILE A 23 -15.67 -5.07 -7.32
C ILE A 23 -14.56 -4.03 -7.51
N ALA A 24 -14.94 -2.92 -8.14
CA ALA A 24 -14.18 -1.68 -8.09
C ALA A 24 -14.30 -1.14 -6.65
N LEU A 25 -13.43 -1.62 -5.75
CA LEU A 25 -13.20 -0.96 -4.47
C LEU A 25 -12.20 0.17 -4.72
N VAL A 26 -12.75 1.33 -5.06
CA VAL A 26 -12.07 2.61 -4.98
C VAL A 26 -12.48 3.25 -3.65
N PRO A 27 -11.57 3.40 -2.68
CA PRO A 27 -11.67 4.44 -1.69
C PRO A 27 -10.71 5.57 -2.09
N ALA A 28 -11.05 6.27 -3.18
CA ALA A 28 -10.57 7.62 -3.42
C ALA A 28 -11.55 8.57 -2.74
N ALA A 29 -11.31 8.87 -1.47
CA ALA A 29 -11.71 10.10 -0.77
C ALA A 29 -11.72 9.83 0.74
N LEU A 30 -10.67 10.28 1.44
CA LEU A 30 -10.72 10.98 2.73
C LEU A 30 -9.29 11.32 3.17
N LEU A 31 -8.59 12.08 2.32
CA LEU A 31 -7.55 12.99 2.82
C LEU A 31 -8.15 14.39 2.75
N LEU A 32 -9.15 14.61 3.61
CA LEU A 32 -9.42 15.96 4.07
C LEU A 32 -8.17 16.34 4.86
N LEU A 33 -7.33 17.18 4.23
CA LEU A 33 -6.39 18.03 4.93
C LEU A 33 -7.17 18.80 5.99
N THR A 34 -7.28 18.24 7.20
CA THR A 34 -7.39 19.05 8.42
C THR A 34 -6.02 19.68 8.62
N GLY A 35 -5.71 20.66 7.79
CA GLY A 35 -4.75 21.68 8.15
C GLY A 35 -5.33 22.46 9.32
N CYS A 36 -4.62 22.41 10.44
CA CYS A 36 -4.55 23.47 11.45
C CYS A 36 -4.62 24.84 10.75
N SER A 37 -5.32 25.88 11.18
CA SER A 37 -5.47 26.46 12.52
C SER A 37 -6.43 27.65 12.39
N ASP A 38 -7.22 27.95 13.42
CA ASP A 38 -7.34 29.29 14.05
C ASP A 38 -8.26 29.13 15.28
N SER A 39 -7.71 28.99 16.49
CA SER A 39 -7.39 30.10 17.40
C SER A 39 -8.60 30.98 17.68
N GLU A 40 -9.19 30.76 18.85
CA GLU A 40 -10.03 31.77 19.50
C GLU A 40 -9.15 32.97 19.82
N GLU A 41 -9.37 34.13 19.18
CA GLU A 41 -8.95 35.39 19.81
C GLU A 41 -9.93 36.53 19.53
N THR A 42 -10.44 37.05 20.63
CA THR A 42 -11.13 38.32 20.75
C THR A 42 -10.29 39.43 20.11
N SER A 43 -10.95 40.36 19.41
CA SER A 43 -10.27 41.48 18.77
C SER A 43 -9.49 42.35 19.77
N ALA A 44 -8.17 42.47 19.61
CA ALA A 44 -7.40 43.65 20.00
C ALA A 44 -6.02 43.74 19.31
N SER A 45 -5.91 44.66 18.35
CA SER A 45 -4.76 45.54 18.04
C SER A 45 -3.33 44.99 17.84
N GLY A 46 -2.88 45.06 16.58
CA GLY A 46 -1.66 45.81 16.20
C GLY A 46 -0.35 45.02 15.96
N PRO A 47 0.57 45.52 15.09
CA PRO A 47 1.46 44.69 14.29
C PRO A 47 2.93 44.71 14.77
N SER A 48 3.63 43.58 14.62
CA SER A 48 5.04 43.47 14.20
C SER A 48 5.59 42.09 14.55
N ALA A 49 5.92 41.28 13.55
CA ALA A 49 6.99 40.28 13.70
C ALA A 49 7.50 39.91 12.30
N THR A 50 8.71 40.39 12.02
CA THR A 50 9.62 39.95 10.99
C THR A 50 9.66 38.42 10.91
N THR A 51 9.20 37.86 9.80
CA THR A 51 9.46 36.48 9.41
C THR A 51 10.95 36.34 9.06
N SER A 52 11.74 35.91 10.04
CA SER A 52 13.02 35.26 9.77
C SER A 52 12.82 33.77 9.99
N VAL A 53 12.57 33.06 8.89
CA VAL A 53 12.70 31.61 8.76
C VAL A 53 14.14 31.24 9.09
N GLN A 54 14.37 30.62 10.24
CA GLN A 54 15.68 30.06 10.58
C GLN A 54 15.52 28.79 11.40
N GLY A 55 15.69 27.65 10.71
CA GLY A 55 16.36 26.49 11.29
C GLY A 55 15.49 25.42 11.97
N THR A 56 14.61 24.75 11.23
CA THR A 56 14.10 23.42 11.64
C THR A 56 13.80 22.57 10.40
N ALA A 57 14.83 22.02 9.75
CA ALA A 57 14.65 21.17 8.56
C ALA A 57 15.55 19.92 8.59
N ALA A 58 15.91 19.44 9.79
CA ALA A 58 16.74 18.23 9.93
C ALA A 58 16.22 17.25 10.99
N GLN A 59 15.17 17.61 11.74
CA GLN A 59 14.55 16.72 12.74
C GLN A 59 13.24 16.08 12.24
N ASP A 60 12.61 16.65 11.22
CA ASP A 60 11.34 16.16 10.67
C ASP A 60 11.54 14.92 9.78
N ASP A 61 12.64 14.85 9.04
CA ASP A 61 12.88 13.78 8.08
C ASP A 61 13.01 12.40 8.74
N SER A 62 13.65 12.30 9.90
CA SER A 62 13.77 11.04 10.64
C SER A 62 12.44 10.57 11.22
N ALA A 63 11.60 11.49 11.69
CA ALA A 63 10.28 11.15 12.22
C ALA A 63 9.30 10.77 11.09
N ALA A 64 9.40 11.44 9.94
CA ALA A 64 8.63 11.12 8.74
C ALA A 64 9.04 9.76 8.15
N LEU A 65 10.34 9.45 8.13
CA LEU A 65 10.85 8.13 7.73
C LEU A 65 10.38 7.03 8.69
N ASP A 66 10.46 7.25 10.00
CA ASP A 66 9.97 6.28 11.01
C ASP A 66 8.46 6.03 10.86
N ALA A 67 7.68 7.09 10.63
CA ALA A 67 6.26 6.97 10.35
C ALA A 67 5.97 6.19 9.05
N ALA A 68 6.74 6.43 7.98
CA ALA A 68 6.60 5.70 6.72
C ALA A 68 6.98 4.22 6.86
N VAL A 69 8.05 3.90 7.59
CA VAL A 69 8.47 2.53 7.92
C VAL A 69 7.39 1.82 8.73
N LYS A 70 6.84 2.50 9.74
CA LYS A 70 5.76 1.95 10.58
C LYS A 70 4.48 1.69 9.80
N GLU A 71 4.10 2.62 8.94
CA GLU A 71 2.93 2.47 8.06
C GLU A 71 3.14 1.30 7.08
N MET A 72 4.32 1.20 6.47
CA MET A 72 4.63 0.08 5.59
C MET A 72 4.62 -1.25 6.34
N CYS A 73 5.19 -1.31 7.55
CA CYS A 73 5.13 -2.54 8.33
C CYS A 73 3.70 -2.91 8.76
N SER A 74 2.85 -1.93 9.07
CA SER A 74 1.43 -2.14 9.33
C SER A 74 0.72 -2.77 8.11
N GLN A 75 1.00 -2.26 6.91
CA GLN A 75 0.44 -2.81 5.66
C GLN A 75 0.89 -4.26 5.41
N VAL A 76 2.18 -4.56 5.59
CA VAL A 76 2.69 -5.94 5.44
C VAL A 76 2.07 -6.85 6.49
N THR A 77 1.97 -6.41 7.74
CA THR A 77 1.34 -7.19 8.83
C THR A 77 -0.13 -7.47 8.51
N ALA A 78 -0.89 -6.47 8.07
CA ALA A 78 -2.29 -6.64 7.68
C ALA A 78 -2.45 -7.62 6.52
N PHE A 79 -1.54 -7.58 5.53
CA PHE A 79 -1.51 -8.55 4.44
C PHE A 79 -1.24 -9.98 4.94
N LEU A 80 -0.26 -10.15 5.83
CA LEU A 80 0.08 -11.45 6.42
C LEU A 80 -1.08 -12.00 7.26
N ASP A 81 -1.70 -11.18 8.10
CA ASP A 81 -2.82 -11.57 8.97
C ASP A 81 -4.05 -11.94 8.15
N SER A 82 -4.36 -11.17 7.09
CA SER A 82 -5.46 -11.52 6.18
C SER A 82 -5.18 -12.84 5.45
N SER A 83 -3.95 -13.06 5.03
CA SER A 83 -3.55 -14.30 4.35
C SER A 83 -3.62 -15.51 5.29
N GLU A 84 -3.24 -15.33 6.56
CA GLU A 84 -3.35 -16.35 7.59
C GLU A 84 -4.82 -16.68 7.88
N ALA A 85 -5.68 -15.66 8.01
CA ALA A 85 -7.11 -15.84 8.23
C ALA A 85 -7.76 -16.59 7.05
N GLN A 86 -7.36 -16.29 5.81
CA GLN A 86 -7.81 -17.00 4.62
C GLN A 86 -7.38 -18.47 4.64
N ALA A 87 -6.10 -18.76 4.91
CA ALA A 87 -5.57 -20.12 4.98
C ALA A 87 -6.28 -20.95 6.07
N LYS A 88 -6.56 -20.35 7.24
CA LYS A 88 -7.36 -20.97 8.30
C LYS A 88 -8.78 -21.28 7.83
N GLY A 89 -9.40 -20.40 7.05
CA GLY A 89 -10.74 -20.59 6.50
C GLY A 89 -10.83 -21.69 5.44
N THR A 90 -9.76 -21.92 4.68
CA THR A 90 -9.68 -22.96 3.63
C THR A 90 -9.07 -24.28 4.13
N GLY A 91 -8.48 -24.29 5.33
CA GLY A 91 -7.77 -25.45 5.90
C GLY A 91 -6.37 -25.66 5.34
N GLU A 92 -5.81 -24.64 4.68
CA GLU A 92 -4.46 -24.67 4.12
C GLU A 92 -3.40 -24.33 5.18
N SER A 93 -2.18 -24.83 5.00
CA SER A 93 -1.04 -24.44 5.85
C SER A 93 -0.61 -23.01 5.53
N PHE A 94 -0.30 -22.23 6.56
CA PHE A 94 0.22 -20.87 6.42
C PHE A 94 1.69 -20.81 6.86
N ASP A 95 2.55 -20.31 5.99
CA ASP A 95 3.95 -19.97 6.31
C ASP A 95 4.11 -18.45 6.17
N ARG A 96 4.26 -17.78 7.31
CA ARG A 96 4.35 -16.33 7.38
C ARG A 96 5.60 -15.78 6.69
N ALA A 97 6.72 -16.49 6.79
CA ALA A 97 7.96 -16.08 6.15
C ALA A 97 7.88 -16.23 4.63
N ALA A 98 7.31 -17.34 4.15
CA ALA A 98 7.08 -17.53 2.72
C ALA A 98 6.13 -16.45 2.14
N GLN A 99 5.10 -16.06 2.88
CA GLN A 99 4.18 -15.00 2.45
C GLN A 99 4.82 -13.60 2.52
N GLY A 100 5.69 -13.32 3.49
CA GLY A 100 6.48 -12.09 3.53
C GLY A 100 7.41 -11.97 2.34
N GLN A 101 8.11 -13.05 1.99
CA GLN A 101 8.94 -13.09 0.79
C GLN A 101 8.10 -12.92 -0.49
N ALA A 102 6.94 -13.58 -0.59
CA ALA A 102 6.04 -13.42 -1.73
C ALA A 102 5.54 -11.98 -1.89
N PHE A 103 5.26 -11.28 -0.78
CA PHE A 103 4.94 -9.86 -0.80
C PHE A 103 6.11 -9.03 -1.33
N LEU A 104 7.33 -9.28 -0.83
CA LEU A 104 8.53 -8.57 -1.26
C LEU A 104 8.82 -8.80 -2.75
N ASP A 105 8.66 -10.02 -3.24
CA ASP A 105 8.83 -10.35 -4.66
C ASP A 105 7.79 -9.65 -5.53
N GLN A 106 6.54 -9.58 -5.08
CA GLN A 106 5.49 -8.81 -5.75
C GLN A 106 5.81 -7.32 -5.75
N LEU A 107 6.31 -6.76 -4.65
CA LEU A 107 6.71 -5.36 -4.59
C LEU A 107 7.85 -5.09 -5.58
N LYS A 108 8.89 -5.92 -5.58
CA LYS A 108 10.04 -5.84 -6.52
C LYS A 108 9.60 -5.87 -7.98
N ALA A 109 8.61 -6.71 -8.30
CA ALA A 109 8.04 -6.82 -9.65
C ALA A 109 7.21 -5.60 -10.08
N ASN A 110 6.69 -4.80 -9.14
CA ASN A 110 5.84 -3.65 -9.41
C ASN A 110 6.61 -2.33 -9.24
N SER A 111 7.46 -1.99 -10.23
CA SER A 111 8.29 -0.78 -10.24
C SER A 111 7.51 0.49 -9.96
N ALA A 112 6.31 0.63 -10.51
CA ALA A 112 5.48 1.82 -10.36
C ALA A 112 5.22 2.22 -8.89
N VAL A 113 5.06 1.25 -7.99
CA VAL A 113 4.70 1.53 -6.59
C VAL A 113 5.91 2.04 -5.82
N TRP A 114 7.02 1.31 -5.85
CA TRP A 114 8.20 1.71 -5.09
C TRP A 114 8.95 2.88 -5.72
N VAL A 115 8.93 3.04 -7.05
CA VAL A 115 9.52 4.21 -7.72
C VAL A 115 8.77 5.48 -7.35
N ALA A 116 7.43 5.44 -7.30
CA ALA A 116 6.64 6.60 -6.88
C ALA A 116 6.98 7.01 -5.44
N SER A 117 7.01 6.05 -4.51
CA SER A 117 7.38 6.29 -3.12
C SER A 117 8.81 6.80 -2.95
N TYR A 118 9.74 6.28 -3.75
CA TYR A 118 11.12 6.77 -3.78
C TYR A 118 11.19 8.21 -4.29
N ASN A 119 10.53 8.51 -5.42
CA ASN A 119 10.60 9.83 -6.05
C ASN A 119 10.03 10.94 -5.17
N MET A 120 8.99 10.65 -4.37
CA MET A 120 8.50 11.62 -3.38
C MET A 120 9.55 11.95 -2.31
N GLN A 121 10.30 10.94 -1.84
CA GLN A 121 11.39 11.15 -0.87
C GLN A 121 12.57 11.84 -1.54
N ALA A 122 12.91 11.45 -2.77
CA ALA A 122 14.01 12.02 -3.53
C ALA A 122 13.80 13.51 -3.80
N GLU A 123 12.57 13.94 -4.08
CA GLU A 123 12.21 15.36 -4.22
C GLU A 123 12.49 16.14 -2.93
N ALA A 124 12.12 15.60 -1.77
CA ALA A 124 12.29 16.25 -0.47
C ALA A 124 13.78 16.48 -0.12
N VAL A 125 14.65 15.54 -0.49
CA VAL A 125 16.09 15.59 -0.16
C VAL A 125 16.98 16.02 -1.33
N GLY A 126 16.39 16.37 -2.47
CA GLY A 126 17.12 16.78 -3.68
C GLY A 126 17.90 15.65 -4.37
N ALA A 127 17.50 14.39 -4.17
CA ALA A 127 18.08 13.23 -4.85
C ALA A 127 17.51 13.06 -6.27
N PRO A 128 18.26 12.43 -7.19
CA PRO A 128 17.78 12.19 -8.55
C PRO A 128 16.58 11.23 -8.57
N PRO A 129 15.51 11.54 -9.31
CA PRO A 129 14.36 10.65 -9.44
C PRO A 129 14.70 9.44 -10.33
N LEU A 130 13.98 8.34 -10.10
CA LEU A 130 14.00 7.13 -10.93
C LEU A 130 12.85 7.16 -11.95
N ASP A 131 13.09 6.61 -13.14
CA ASP A 131 12.05 6.45 -14.16
C ASP A 131 11.26 5.15 -13.89
N PRO A 132 9.93 5.20 -13.66
CA PRO A 132 9.13 4.01 -13.35
C PRO A 132 9.09 2.98 -14.48
N SER A 133 9.41 3.38 -15.71
CA SER A 133 9.36 2.53 -16.91
C SER A 133 10.63 1.69 -17.11
N THR A 134 11.75 2.10 -16.50
CA THR A 134 13.05 1.46 -16.71
C THR A 134 13.78 1.10 -15.41
N ALA A 135 13.39 1.70 -14.28
CA ALA A 135 14.06 1.46 -13.01
C ALA A 135 13.88 0.00 -12.56
N THR A 136 14.99 -0.64 -12.21
CA THR A 136 15.01 -1.93 -11.54
C THR A 136 15.10 -1.74 -10.03
N TRP A 137 14.78 -2.79 -9.29
CA TRP A 137 14.92 -2.77 -7.83
C TRP A 137 16.32 -2.32 -7.40
N GLU A 138 17.37 -2.67 -8.14
CA GLU A 138 18.75 -2.32 -7.81
C GLU A 138 19.12 -0.85 -8.04
N ASP A 139 18.33 -0.11 -8.83
CA ASP A 139 18.53 1.33 -9.04
C ASP A 139 18.13 2.15 -7.80
N MET A 140 17.33 1.58 -6.90
CA MET A 140 16.99 2.20 -5.63
C MET A 140 18.22 2.20 -4.69
N PRO A 141 18.50 3.32 -3.98
CA PRO A 141 19.56 3.36 -2.98
C PRO A 141 19.47 2.22 -1.96
N GLU A 142 20.62 1.66 -1.61
CA GLU A 142 20.71 0.52 -0.67
C GLU A 142 20.00 0.78 0.65
N ALA A 143 20.14 1.98 1.22
CA ALA A 143 19.45 2.34 2.46
C ALA A 143 17.93 2.24 2.34
N SER A 144 17.34 2.67 1.22
CA SER A 144 15.90 2.57 0.99
C SER A 144 15.45 1.13 0.76
N ARG A 145 16.25 0.32 0.04
CA ARG A 145 15.98 -1.12 -0.14
C ARG A 145 16.02 -1.86 1.19
N ALA A 146 17.06 -1.62 1.99
CA ALA A 146 17.24 -2.22 3.29
C ALA A 146 16.09 -1.86 4.24
N MET A 147 15.63 -0.60 4.26
CA MET A 147 14.45 -0.23 5.06
C MET A 147 13.21 -1.03 4.65
N ILE A 148 13.01 -1.28 3.35
CA ILE A 148 11.87 -2.05 2.87
C ILE A 148 11.99 -3.52 3.27
N GLU A 149 13.16 -4.11 3.09
CA GLU A 149 13.45 -5.50 3.45
C GLU A 149 13.34 -5.70 4.97
N ASP A 150 13.91 -4.81 5.79
CA ASP A 150 13.80 -4.82 7.25
C ASP A 150 12.35 -4.65 7.73
N SER A 151 11.54 -3.84 7.05
CA SER A 151 10.12 -3.68 7.38
C SER A 151 9.32 -4.96 7.12
N VAL A 152 9.64 -5.68 6.04
CA VAL A 152 9.01 -6.97 5.74
C VAL A 152 9.45 -8.03 6.74
N ASP A 153 10.75 -8.10 7.05
CA ASP A 153 11.28 -9.03 8.04
C ASP A 153 10.71 -8.76 9.44
N GLY A 154 10.58 -7.49 9.82
CA GLY A 154 9.93 -7.06 11.06
C GLY A 154 8.45 -7.44 11.12
N ALA A 155 7.72 -7.33 10.01
CA ALA A 155 6.32 -7.76 9.93
C ALA A 155 6.20 -9.29 10.08
N VAL A 156 7.10 -10.04 9.43
CA VAL A 156 7.15 -11.50 9.49
C VAL A 156 7.44 -11.97 10.91
N SER A 157 8.44 -11.40 11.56
CA SER A 157 8.84 -11.73 12.94
C SER A 157 7.86 -11.21 14.00
N GLY A 158 6.99 -10.26 13.65
CA GLY A 158 6.10 -9.57 14.59
C GLY A 158 6.85 -8.61 15.50
N THR A 159 7.96 -8.03 15.04
CA THR A 159 8.77 -7.06 15.80
C THR A 159 8.62 -5.62 15.32
N CYS A 160 7.64 -5.38 14.45
CA CYS A 160 7.03 -4.07 14.29
C CYS A 160 5.98 -3.83 15.39
#